data_AF-A0A254TGS7-F1
#
_entry.id   AF-A0A254TGS7-F1
#
_cell.length_a   1.000
_cell.length_b   1.000
_cell.length_c   1.000
_cell.angle_alpha   90.00
_cell.angle_beta   90.00
_cell.angle_gamma   90.00
#
_symmetry.space_group_name_H-M   'P 1'
#
loop_
_entity.id
_entity.type
_entity.pdbx_description
1 polymer ?
#
loop_
_entity_poly.entity_id
_entity_poly.type
_entity_poly.pdbx_seq_one_letter_code
_entity_poly.pdbx_strand_id
1 'polypeptide(L)'
;MLRSRRLRMAWRLRKACRAADGRAVRDGLLEWAATRLPDPPQTLGALAERMHDSAAREAVLALERNLYGPQAAAWDSGMLSALVTRVKRDVMRKQP
;
A
#
# COMPACT_ATOMS: atom_id res chain seq x y z
N MET A 1 -0.69 -6.23 -23.85
CA MET A 1 -1.42 -6.79 -22.69
C MET A 1 -1.01 -6.20 -21.32
N LEU A 2 0.24 -5.73 -21.10
CA LEU A 2 0.72 -5.21 -19.80
C LEU A 2 0.03 -3.92 -19.30
N ARG A 3 -0.36 -3.00 -20.20
CA ARG A 3 -1.09 -1.77 -19.86
C ARG A 3 -2.41 -2.06 -19.16
N SER A 4 -3.18 -3.04 -19.65
CA SER A 4 -4.49 -3.40 -19.11
C SER A 4 -4.40 -3.96 -17.68
N ARG A 5 -3.33 -4.71 -17.35
CA ARG A 5 -3.10 -5.26 -16.01
C ARG A 5 -2.80 -4.16 -14.99
N ARG A 6 -1.92 -3.20 -15.33
CA ARG A 6 -1.57 -2.07 -14.45
C ARG A 6 -2.77 -1.17 -14.16
N LEU A 7 -3.60 -0.92 -15.16
CA LEU A 7 -4.83 -0.14 -15.00
C LEU A 7 -5.85 -0.82 -14.09
N ARG A 8 -6.04 -2.14 -14.23
CA ARG A 8 -6.92 -2.92 -13.34
C ARG A 8 -6.45 -2.88 -11.89
N MET A 9 -5.15 -3.07 -11.65
CA MET A 9 -4.57 -2.97 -10.31
C MET A 9 -4.77 -1.57 -9.71
N ALA A 10 -4.47 -0.51 -10.46
CA ALA A 10 -4.69 0.86 -10.01
C ALA A 10 -6.17 1.15 -9.71
N TRP A 11 -7.09 0.58 -10.50
CA TRP A 11 -8.52 0.71 -10.27
C TRP A 11 -8.97 -0.03 -9.01
N ARG A 12 -8.48 -1.26 -8.78
CA ARG A 12 -8.76 -2.05 -7.56
C ARG A 12 -8.29 -1.34 -6.31
N LEU A 13 -7.06 -0.83 -6.32
CA LEU A 13 -6.49 -0.11 -5.18
C LEU A 13 -7.28 1.18 -4.87
N ARG A 14 -7.68 1.93 -5.91
CA ARG A 14 -8.57 3.09 -5.73
C ARG A 14 -9.95 2.71 -5.20
N LYS A 15 -10.52 1.59 -5.65
CA LYS A 15 -11.80 1.09 -5.15
C LYS A 15 -11.68 0.70 -3.67
N ALA A 16 -10.59 0.03 -3.29
CA ALA A 16 -10.32 -0.36 -1.91
C ALA A 16 -10.24 0.86 -0.99
N CYS A 17 -9.51 1.91 -1.40
CA CYS A 17 -9.47 3.18 -0.67
C CYS A 17 -10.86 3.78 -0.49
N ARG A 18 -11.67 3.86 -1.56
CA ARG A 18 -13.04 4.42 -1.49
C ARG A 18 -13.97 3.63 -0.56
N ALA A 19 -13.80 2.32 -0.50
CA ALA A 19 -14.58 1.45 0.37
C ALA A 19 -14.08 1.41 1.82
N ALA A 20 -13.04 2.18 2.16
CA ALA A 20 -12.36 2.10 3.46
C ALA A 20 -11.85 0.68 3.80
N ASP A 21 -11.56 -0.14 2.77
CA ASP A 21 -11.21 -1.54 2.94
C ASP A 21 -9.69 -1.69 3.11
N GLY A 22 -9.24 -1.71 4.37
CA GLY A 22 -7.83 -1.86 4.70
C GLY A 22 -7.21 -3.17 4.19
N ARG A 23 -7.97 -4.28 4.13
CA ARG A 23 -7.45 -5.57 3.63
C ARG A 23 -7.24 -5.51 2.12
N ALA A 24 -8.19 -4.95 1.38
CA ALA A 24 -8.03 -4.76 -0.05
C ALA A 24 -6.94 -3.73 -0.38
N VAL A 25 -6.72 -2.72 0.47
CA VAL A 25 -5.57 -1.79 0.33
C VAL A 25 -4.24 -2.51 0.56
N ARG A 26 -4.14 -3.37 1.60
CA ARG A 26 -2.97 -4.23 1.81
C ARG A 26 -2.66 -5.05 0.55
N ASP A 27 -3.64 -5.78 0.04
CA ASP A 27 -3.43 -6.66 -1.10
C ASP A 27 -3.00 -5.89 -2.35
N GLY A 28 -3.64 -4.74 -2.61
CA GLY A 28 -3.27 -3.92 -3.75
C GLY A 28 -1.91 -3.23 -3.60
N LEU A 29 -1.45 -2.92 -2.38
CA LEU A 29 -0.09 -2.41 -2.15
C LEU A 29 0.97 -3.49 -2.40
N LEU A 30 0.75 -4.72 -1.93
CA LEU A 30 1.66 -5.84 -2.16
C LEU A 30 1.69 -6.24 -3.65
N GLU A 31 0.52 -6.32 -4.30
CA GLU A 31 0.44 -6.54 -5.75
C GLU A 31 1.19 -5.43 -6.51
N TRP A 32 1.01 -4.16 -6.10
CA TRP A 32 1.71 -3.04 -6.72
C TRP A 32 3.22 -3.12 -6.54
N ALA A 33 3.69 -3.37 -5.32
CA ALA A 33 5.10 -3.53 -5.02
C ALA A 33 5.72 -4.67 -5.84
N ALA A 34 4.99 -5.78 -6.02
CA ALA A 34 5.44 -6.91 -6.81
C ALA A 34 5.62 -6.61 -8.32
N THR A 35 5.02 -5.53 -8.83
CA THR A 35 5.24 -5.08 -10.21
C THR A 35 6.43 -4.14 -10.38
N ARG A 36 7.02 -3.66 -9.27
CA ARG A 36 8.04 -2.60 -9.26
C ARG A 36 9.36 -3.03 -8.63
N LEU A 37 9.32 -3.96 -7.69
CA LEU A 37 10.49 -4.41 -6.95
C LEU A 37 10.92 -5.79 -7.47
N PRO A 38 12.22 -6.02 -7.67
CA PRO A 38 12.75 -7.30 -8.17
C PRO A 38 12.54 -8.45 -7.16
N ASP A 39 12.57 -8.15 -5.87
CA ASP A 39 12.23 -9.07 -4.78
C ASP A 39 10.94 -8.55 -4.10
N PRO A 40 9.77 -9.13 -4.35
CA PRO A 40 8.50 -8.53 -3.94
C PRO A 40 8.18 -8.81 -2.47
N PRO A 41 7.91 -7.78 -1.64
CA PRO A 41 7.53 -8.00 -0.24
C PRO A 41 6.19 -8.74 -0.16
N GLN A 42 6.10 -9.70 0.77
CA GLN A 42 4.91 -10.52 1.00
C GLN A 42 4.04 -10.02 2.15
N THR A 43 4.57 -9.10 2.97
CA THR A 43 3.91 -8.55 4.16
C THR A 43 4.03 -7.03 4.19
N LEU A 44 3.15 -6.38 4.98
CA LEU A 44 3.24 -4.92 5.17
C LEU A 44 4.49 -4.54 5.94
N GLY A 45 4.90 -5.32 6.95
CA GLY A 45 6.18 -5.16 7.62
C GLY A 45 7.37 -5.18 6.65
N ALA A 46 7.46 -6.19 5.77
CA ALA A 46 8.55 -6.28 4.79
C ALA A 46 8.51 -5.14 3.75
N LEU A 47 7.32 -4.61 3.44
CA LEU A 47 7.19 -3.41 2.63
C LEU A 47 7.68 -2.17 3.40
N ALA A 48 7.31 -2.03 4.67
CA ALA A 48 7.69 -0.90 5.52
C ALA A 48 9.21 -0.80 5.73
N GLU A 49 9.91 -1.93 5.88
CA GLU A 49 11.37 -1.99 5.98
C GLU A 49 12.09 -1.42 4.75
N ARG A 50 11.41 -1.41 3.59
CA ARG A 50 11.97 -0.92 2.33
C ARG A 50 11.69 0.56 2.08
N MET A 51 10.88 1.19 2.94
CA MET A 51 10.53 2.60 2.84
C MET A 51 11.65 3.47 3.37
N HIS A 52 11.96 4.56 2.65
CA HIS A 52 12.94 5.55 3.10
C HIS A 52 12.29 6.74 3.80
N ASP A 53 11.12 7.16 3.32
CA ASP A 53 10.28 8.13 4.03
C ASP A 53 9.75 7.49 5.33
N SER A 54 10.17 8.04 6.47
CA SER A 54 9.71 7.60 7.79
C SER A 54 8.19 7.73 7.92
N ALA A 55 7.57 8.73 7.28
CA ALA A 55 6.12 8.85 7.26
C ALA A 55 5.46 7.76 6.40
N ALA A 56 6.13 7.28 5.35
CA ALA A 56 5.62 6.18 4.53
C ALA A 56 5.69 4.87 5.30
N ARG A 57 6.82 4.64 5.97
CA ARG A 57 7.03 3.51 6.88
C ARG A 57 5.95 3.47 7.97
N GLU A 58 5.77 4.56 8.70
CA GLU A 58 4.78 4.63 9.79
C GLU A 58 3.35 4.45 9.29
N ALA A 59 3.01 4.98 8.11
CA ALA A 59 1.68 4.77 7.54
C ALA A 59 1.41 3.28 7.24
N VAL A 60 2.39 2.56 6.68
CA VAL A 60 2.27 1.12 6.40
C VAL A 60 2.16 0.32 7.70
N LEU A 61 2.97 0.64 8.72
CA LEU A 61 2.89 0.00 10.04
C LEU A 61 1.58 0.30 10.76
N ALA A 62 1.05 1.52 10.62
CA ALA A 62 -0.26 1.88 11.16
C ALA A 62 -1.38 1.05 10.50
N LEU A 63 -1.31 0.81 9.19
CA LEU A 63 -2.25 -0.08 8.50
C LEU A 63 -2.12 -1.53 8.98
N GLU A 64 -0.90 -2.03 9.16
CA GLU A 64 -0.66 -3.39 9.68
C GLU A 64 -1.20 -3.57 11.11
N ARG A 65 -0.89 -2.62 12.00
CA ARG A 65 -1.42 -2.57 13.38
C ARG A 65 -2.94 -2.51 13.39
N ASN A 66 -3.54 -1.81 12.44
CA ASN A 66 -4.99 -1.72 12.36
C ASN A 66 -5.65 -3.05 11.95
N LEU A 67 -5.04 -3.76 11.00
CA LEU A 67 -5.60 -4.99 10.44
C LEU A 67 -5.49 -6.19 11.39
N TYR A 68 -4.45 -6.21 12.22
CA TYR A 68 -4.09 -7.37 13.03
C TYR A 68 -3.90 -7.08 14.52
N GLY A 69 -3.92 -5.81 14.91
CA GLY A 69 -3.79 -5.41 16.30
C GLY A 69 -5.10 -5.47 17.09
N PRO A 70 -5.03 -5.35 18.42
CA PRO A 70 -6.19 -5.47 19.30
C PRO A 70 -7.19 -4.31 19.16
N GLN A 71 -6.77 -3.17 18.60
CA GLN A 71 -7.65 -2.05 18.29
C GLN A 71 -7.69 -1.79 16.78
N ALA A 72 -8.74 -2.28 16.14
CA ALA A 72 -9.11 -1.86 14.81
C ALA A 72 -9.62 -0.41 14.87
N ALA A 73 -8.74 0.56 14.69
CA ALA A 73 -9.13 1.94 14.39
C ALA A 73 -9.97 2.02 13.10
N ALA A 74 -10.94 2.92 13.04
CA ALA A 74 -11.67 3.16 11.80
C ALA A 74 -10.75 3.93 10.83
N TRP A 75 -10.27 3.26 9.77
CA TRP A 75 -9.68 3.98 8.64
C TRP A 75 -10.79 4.59 7.80
N ASP A 76 -10.65 5.86 7.45
CA ASP A 76 -11.48 6.45 6.41
C ASP A 76 -10.82 6.37 5.03
N SER A 77 -11.61 6.66 4.00
CA SER A 77 -11.17 6.61 2.62
C SER A 77 -10.05 7.60 2.29
N GLY A 78 -9.99 8.74 2.98
CA GLY A 78 -8.97 9.77 2.83
C GLY A 78 -7.63 9.32 3.38
N MET A 79 -7.63 8.74 4.59
CA MET A 79 -6.44 8.18 5.23
C MET A 79 -5.80 7.08 4.37
N LEU A 80 -6.61 6.14 3.86
CA LEU A 80 -6.09 5.07 2.98
C LEU A 80 -5.57 5.63 1.65
N SER A 81 -6.23 6.62 1.07
CA SER A 81 -5.78 7.25 -0.18
C SER A 81 -4.45 8.00 0.00
N ALA A 82 -4.28 8.69 1.12
CA ALA A 82 -3.06 9.39 1.47
C ALA A 82 -1.90 8.41 1.71
N LEU A 83 -2.15 7.32 2.45
CA LEU A 83 -1.20 6.24 2.65
C LEU A 83 -0.73 5.66 1.32
N VAL A 84 -1.65 5.24 0.44
CA VAL A 84 -1.31 4.66 -0.86
C VAL A 84 -0.48 5.63 -1.70
N THR A 85 -0.85 6.91 -1.72
CA THR A 85 -0.12 7.93 -2.47
C THR A 85 1.31 8.09 -1.97
N ARG A 86 1.49 8.08 -0.65
CA ARG A 86 2.81 8.22 -0.01
C ARG A 86 3.71 7.02 -0.28
N VAL A 87 3.20 5.79 -0.09
CA VAL A 87 3.95 4.55 -0.39
C VAL A 87 4.36 4.50 -1.85
N LYS A 88 3.44 4.84 -2.77
CA LYS A 88 3.76 4.86 -4.20
C LYS A 88 4.84 5.87 -4.53
N ARG A 89 4.82 7.05 -3.93
CA ARG A 89 5.82 8.09 -4.14
C ARG A 89 7.20 7.63 -3.66
N ASP A 90 7.28 7.03 -2.48
CA ASP A 90 8.55 6.56 -1.89
C ASP A 90 9.22 5.50 -2.79
N VAL A 91 8.47 4.47 -3.18
CA VAL A 91 8.98 3.41 -4.06
C VAL A 91 9.29 3.92 -5.47
N MET A 92 8.60 4.96 -5.96
CA MET A 92 8.95 5.58 -7.24
C MET A 92 10.23 6.42 -7.19
N ARG A 93 10.56 7.04 -6.04
CA ARG A 93 11.83 7.77 -5.86
C ARG A 93 13.06 6.86 -5.88
N LYS A 94 12.86 5.55 -5.65
CA LYS A 94 13.92 4.54 -5.61
C LYS A 94 14.20 3.86 -6.98
N GLN A 95 13.56 4.31 -8.06
CA GLN A 95 13.88 3.81 -9.41
C GLN A 95 15.13 4.54 -9.93
N PRO A 96 16.21 3.82 -10.31
CA PRO A 96 17.37 4.40 -10.96
C PRO A 96 17.02 5.03 -12.32
#